data_AF-A0A351ENL6-F1
#
_entry.id   AF-A0A351ENL6-F1
#
_cell.length_a   1.000
_cell.length_b   1.000
_cell.length_c   1.000
_cell.angle_alpha   90.00
_cell.angle_beta   90.00
_cell.angle_gamma   90.00
#
_symmetry.space_group_name_H-M   'P 1'
#
loop_
_entity.id
_entity.type
_entity.pdbx_description
1 polymer ?
#
loop_
_entity_poly.entity_id
_entity_poly.type
_entity_poly.pdbx_seq_one_letter_code
_entity_poly.pdbx_strand_id
1 'polypeptide(L)' 'ILDERWFGAAVTPEARSRMGDIAVVAKEDIALLDPRSPDSPNLVARHGSMTANEMLVPFIEVIT' A
#
# COMPACT_ATOMS: atom_id res chain seq x y z
N ILE A 1 9.50 -5.64 6.30
CA ILE A 1 8.33 -5.84 5.40
C ILE A 1 8.28 -7.21 4.70
N LEU A 2 9.35 -7.70 4.03
CA LEU A 2 9.32 -9.01 3.35
C LEU A 2 9.36 -10.18 4.33
N ASP A 3 10.28 -10.15 5.29
CA ASP A 3 10.38 -11.20 6.34
C ASP A 3 9.12 -11.24 7.22
N GLU A 4 8.47 -10.09 7.39
CA GLU A 4 7.20 -9.95 8.10
C GLU A 4 5.97 -10.32 7.24
N ARG A 5 6.17 -10.72 5.98
CA ARG A 5 5.12 -11.21 5.06
C ARG A 5 3.96 -10.24 4.81
N TRP A 6 4.24 -8.95 4.71
CA TRP A 6 3.20 -7.93 4.48
C TRP A 6 2.44 -8.12 3.15
N PHE A 7 3.06 -8.75 2.15
CA PHE A 7 2.45 -9.02 0.84
C PHE A 7 1.94 -10.47 0.72
N GLY A 8 1.80 -11.19 1.84
CA GLY A 8 1.36 -12.59 1.87
C GLY A 8 2.52 -13.59 1.86
N ALA A 9 2.17 -14.86 1.59
CA ALA A 9 3.08 -15.99 1.76
C ALA A 9 4.24 -16.03 0.75
N ALA A 10 4.07 -15.40 -0.41
CA ALA A 10 5.06 -15.39 -1.48
C ALA A 10 5.11 -14.04 -2.19
N VAL A 11 6.33 -13.59 -2.50
CA VAL A 11 6.61 -12.44 -3.37
C VAL A 11 7.44 -12.95 -4.53
N THR A 12 6.98 -12.72 -5.77
CA THR A 12 7.68 -13.23 -6.95
C THR A 12 9.01 -12.49 -7.16
N PRO A 13 10.00 -13.10 -7.85
CA PRO A 13 11.24 -12.41 -8.18
C PRO A 13 11.03 -11.09 -8.94
N GLU A 14 10.05 -11.03 -9.83
CA GLU A 14 9.72 -9.85 -10.63
C GLU A 14 9.08 -8.74 -9.80
N ALA A 15 8.28 -9.08 -8.79
CA ALA A 15 7.75 -8.10 -7.84
C ALA A 15 8.88 -7.56 -6.97
N ARG A 16 9.74 -8.46 -6.45
CA ARG A 16 10.89 -8.09 -5.62
C ARG A 16 11.87 -7.18 -6.35
N SER A 17 12.11 -7.40 -7.64
CA SER A 17 13.05 -6.59 -8.42
C SER A 17 12.60 -5.15 -8.66
N ARG A 18 11.31 -4.84 -8.44
CA ARG A 18 10.75 -3.49 -8.55
C ARG A 18 10.68 -2.75 -7.21
N MET A 19 11.01 -3.43 -6.11
CA MET A 19 10.99 -2.81 -4.78
C MET A 19 12.24 -1.95 -4.59
N GLY A 20 12.05 -0.78 -3.97
CA GLY A 20 13.18 0.02 -3.49
C GLY A 20 13.78 -0.56 -2.21
N ASP A 21 14.96 -0.06 -1.84
CA ASP A 21 15.68 -0.50 -0.63
C ASP A 21 15.00 -0.03 0.67
N ILE A 22 14.22 1.05 0.60
CA ILE A 22 13.55 1.68 1.73
C ILE A 22 12.06 1.82 1.41
N ALA A 23 11.23 1.44 2.38
CA ALA A 23 9.80 1.72 2.36
C ALA A 23 9.47 2.80 3.39
N VAL A 24 8.83 3.89 2.93
CA VAL A 24 8.20 4.88 3.81
C VAL A 24 6.73 4.51 3.90
N VAL A 25 6.21 4.38 5.13
CA VAL A 25 4.92 3.73 5.37
C VAL A 25 4.07 4.58 6.31
N ALA A 26 2.90 5.02 5.83
CA ALA A 26 1.92 5.72 6.65
C ALA A 26 1.17 4.72 7.55
N LYS A 27 1.28 4.87 8.88
CA LYS A 27 0.64 3.99 9.87
C LYS A 27 -0.68 4.54 10.43
N GLU A 28 -1.01 5.78 10.08
CA GLU A 28 -2.20 6.52 10.51
C GLU A 28 -2.92 7.08 9.27
N ASP A 29 -4.05 7.76 9.47
CA ASP A 29 -4.83 8.42 8.42
C ASP A 29 -4.11 9.70 7.94
N ILE A 30 -2.95 9.50 7.31
CA ILE A 30 -2.06 10.54 6.80
C ILE A 30 -1.58 10.21 5.38
N ALA A 31 -1.42 11.25 4.57
CA ALA A 31 -0.83 11.15 3.24
C ALA A 31 0.66 11.52 3.26
N LEU A 32 1.47 10.78 2.51
CA LEU A 32 2.86 11.12 2.24
C LEU A 32 2.92 11.89 0.92
N LEU A 33 3.31 13.16 0.99
CA LEU A 33 3.36 14.06 -0.15
C LEU A 33 4.81 14.40 -0.49
N ASP A 34 5.16 14.37 -1.78
CA ASP A 34 6.44 14.88 -2.26
C ASP A 34 6.27 16.35 -2.68
N PRO A 35 6.88 17.33 -2.00
CA PRO A 35 6.79 18.74 -2.38
C PRO A 35 7.29 19.03 -3.80
N ARG A 36 8.15 18.16 -4.36
CA ARG A 36 8.69 18.28 -5.73
C ARG A 36 7.72 17.77 -6.79
N SER A 37 6.74 16.97 -6.37
CA SER A 37 5.68 16.44 -7.22
C SER A 37 4.34 16.87 -6.61
N PRO A 38 4.03 18.18 -6.62
CA PRO A 38 2.82 18.69 -6.03
C PRO A 38 1.62 17.96 -6.64
N ASP A 39 0.81 17.40 -5.75
CA ASP A 39 -0.30 16.51 -6.05
C ASP A 39 -1.15 17.00 -7.22
N SER A 40 -0.88 16.46 -8.41
CA SER A 40 -1.67 16.67 -9.61
C SER A 40 -2.27 15.33 -10.01
N PRO A 41 -3.59 15.16 -9.94
CA PRO A 41 -4.61 16.16 -9.60
C PRO A 41 -4.68 16.48 -8.09
N ASN A 42 -5.31 17.62 -7.72
CA ASN A 42 -5.62 18.01 -6.33
C ASN A 42 -6.54 16.96 -5.69
N LEU A 43 -5.97 15.86 -5.22
CA LEU A 43 -6.71 14.76 -4.65
C LEU A 43 -7.30 15.17 -3.30
N VAL A 44 -8.62 15.06 -3.19
CA VAL A 44 -9.36 15.30 -1.92
C VAL A 44 -9.10 14.17 -0.92
N ALA A 45 -8.84 12.95 -1.41
CA ALA A 45 -8.56 11.77 -0.59
C ALA A 45 -7.49 10.89 -1.25
N ARG A 46 -6.78 10.11 -0.43
CA ARG A 46 -5.73 9.17 -0.83
C ARG A 46 -5.91 7.85 -0.13
N HIS A 47 -5.23 6.84 -0.65
CA HIS A 47 -5.10 5.52 -0.04
C HIS A 47 -3.62 5.08 -0.08
N GLY A 48 -3.30 3.97 0.57
CA GLY A 48 -1.96 3.43 0.76
C GLY A 48 -1.45 3.47 2.21
N SER A 49 -2.27 3.86 3.20
CA SER A 49 -1.91 3.73 4.61
C SER A 49 -2.08 2.28 5.10
N MET A 50 -1.42 1.95 6.20
CA MET A 50 -1.56 0.66 6.88
C MET A 50 -2.74 0.61 7.86
N THR A 51 -3.66 1.57 7.81
CA THR A 51 -4.83 1.54 8.69
C THR A 51 -5.74 0.38 8.31
N ALA A 52 -6.47 -0.17 9.29
CA ALA A 52 -7.42 -1.25 9.03
C ALA A 52 -8.52 -0.85 8.02
N ASN A 53 -8.91 0.43 8.02
CA ASN A 53 -9.91 0.99 7.11
C ASN A 53 -9.45 0.95 5.64
N GLU A 54 -8.15 0.97 5.38
CA GLU A 54 -7.61 0.92 4.03
C GLU A 54 -7.14 -0.48 3.60
N MET A 55 -6.56 -1.25 4.53
CA MET A 55 -6.00 -2.57 4.22
C MET A 55 -7.07 -3.67 4.07
N LEU A 56 -8.20 -3.55 4.76
CA LEU A 56 -9.25 -4.58 4.76
C LEU A 56 -10.29 -4.27 3.70
N VAL A 57 -10.40 -5.14 2.70
CA VAL A 57 -11.42 -5.06 1.65
C VAL A 57 -12.39 -6.25 1.74
N PRO A 58 -13.69 -6.06 1.47
CA PRO A 58 -14.64 -7.18 1.45
C PRO A 58 -14.27 -8.21 0.39
N PHE A 59 -14.28 -9.49 0.78
CA PHE A 59 -14.24 -10.61 -0.14
C PHE A 59 -15.61 -11.28 -0.16
N ILE A 60 -16.21 -11.39 -1.34
CA ILE A 60 -17.54 -11.96 -1.52
C ILE A 60 -17.42 -13.09 -2.54
N GLU A 61 -17.89 -14.28 -2.17
CA GLU A 61 -17.94 -15.45 -3.03
C GLU A 61 -19.36 -16.03 -3.00
N VAL A 62 -19.82 -16.53 -4.16
CA VAL A 62 -21.07 -17.29 -4.27
C VAL A 62 -20.68 -18.76 -4.41
N ILE A 63 -21.02 -19.55 -3.39
CA ILE A 63 -20.81 -21.01 -3.41
C ILE A 63 -22.08 -21.63 -3.98
N THR A 64 -21.94 -22.43 -5.04
CA THR A 64 -23.03 -23.12 -5.73
C THR A 64 -22.97 -24.61 -5.47
#